data_AF-A0A071MA19-F1
#
_entry.id   AF-A0A071MA19-F1
#
_cell.length_a   1.000
_cell.length_b   1.000
_cell.length_c   1.000
_cell.angle_alpha   90.00
_cell.angle_beta   90.00
_cell.angle_gamma   90.00
#
_symmetry.space_group_name_H-M   'P 1'
#
loop_
_entity.id
_entity.type
_entity.pdbx_description
1 polymer ?
#
loop_
_entity_poly.entity_id
_entity_poly.type
_entity_poly.pdbx_seq_one_letter_code
_entity_poly.pdbx_strand_id
1 'polypeptide(L)'
;MTVPQQAFLRDAMRRLNMTREAFANRIGVSRRALDTWLLPDDSQESRGMPEIVERFVSEIVERSAPDGGDYTQSVDKQGLSKQFLFEGKPQLISVDQFSRDSVEALFRVADVMQPIARRHKISRVLEGAVLGNLFFEASTRTRVSFGAAFCRLGGSVCDTTGFTFSSMAKGESIYDTSRVMAGYVDALVIRHPEKGSVAEFARATNLPVINGGDGPGEHPSQALLDLYTIQREFSRLGKIVDGAHIALVGDLKYGRTVHSLVKLLALYRGLKFTLVSPPTLEMPAYIVDQIATNGHVIEQTTDLAAGLRGADVVYATRIQKERFTDESFEGYTPDFQINQALVDSACKPDTLIMHPLPRDSRPGANDLSVDLNRDPRLAIFRQTDNGIPVRMAIFAVLLGVENLVQHSMRDATWRPPAYLGPEDAVFHGVD
;
A
#
# COMPACT_ATOMS: atom_id res chain seq x y z
N MET A 1 -0.10 20.63 -29.59
CA MET A 1 -1.44 20.05 -29.77
C MET A 1 -2.26 20.49 -28.57
N THR A 2 -3.34 21.23 -28.80
CA THR A 2 -4.24 21.72 -27.74
C THR A 2 -4.91 20.53 -27.06
N VAL A 3 -4.79 20.43 -25.73
CA VAL A 3 -5.45 19.38 -24.94
C VAL A 3 -6.96 19.58 -25.05
N PRO A 4 -7.77 18.54 -25.28
CA PRO A 4 -9.23 18.66 -25.30
C PRO A 4 -9.75 19.25 -23.98
N GLN A 5 -10.68 20.21 -24.04
CA GLN A 5 -11.23 20.92 -22.87
C GLN A 5 -11.72 19.96 -21.77
N GLN A 6 -12.41 18.89 -22.18
CA GLN A 6 -12.89 17.84 -21.28
C GLN A 6 -11.73 17.17 -20.50
N ALA A 7 -10.62 16.88 -21.18
CA ALA A 7 -9.45 16.26 -20.58
C ALA A 7 -8.75 17.23 -19.62
N PHE A 8 -8.64 18.51 -20.01
CA PHE A 8 -8.09 19.58 -19.16
C PHE A 8 -8.86 19.72 -17.84
N LEU A 9 -10.19 19.80 -17.90
CA LEU A 9 -11.03 19.95 -16.70
C LEU A 9 -11.01 18.71 -15.79
N ARG A 10 -10.98 17.50 -16.36
CA ARG A 10 -10.86 16.25 -15.59
C ARG A 10 -9.51 16.15 -14.87
N ASP A 11 -8.43 16.54 -15.54
CA ASP A 11 -7.10 16.57 -14.93
C ASP A 11 -7.04 17.62 -13.80
N ALA A 12 -7.60 18.80 -14.01
CA ALA A 12 -7.69 19.84 -12.98
C ALA A 12 -8.45 19.37 -11.73
N MET A 13 -9.63 18.75 -11.89
CA MET A 13 -10.40 18.21 -10.77
C MET A 13 -9.65 17.10 -10.02
N ARG A 14 -8.92 16.24 -10.75
CA ARG A 14 -8.11 15.17 -10.16
C ARG A 14 -6.93 15.73 -9.37
N ARG A 15 -6.18 16.69 -9.93
CA ARG A 15 -5.02 17.32 -9.27
C ARG A 15 -5.41 18.07 -8.00
N LEU A 16 -6.58 18.71 -8.01
CA LEU A 16 -7.09 19.47 -6.87
C LEU A 16 -7.88 18.61 -5.87
N ASN A 17 -8.07 17.32 -6.15
CA ASN A 17 -8.86 16.39 -5.36
C ASN A 17 -10.28 16.92 -5.03
N MET A 18 -10.98 17.44 -6.05
CA MET A 18 -12.31 18.05 -5.90
C MET A 18 -13.39 17.28 -6.66
N THR A 19 -14.58 17.18 -6.06
CA THR A 19 -15.78 16.74 -6.78
C THR A 19 -16.19 17.78 -7.81
N ARG A 20 -17.02 17.40 -8.80
CA ARG A 20 -17.56 18.36 -9.78
C ARG A 20 -18.26 19.55 -9.12
N GLU A 21 -18.95 19.30 -8.02
CA GLU A 21 -19.68 20.34 -7.29
C GLU A 21 -18.74 21.28 -6.54
N ALA A 22 -17.76 20.74 -5.81
CA ALA A 22 -16.74 21.53 -5.15
C ALA A 22 -15.89 22.33 -6.15
N PHE A 23 -15.54 21.71 -7.28
CA PHE A 23 -14.79 22.34 -8.35
C PHE A 23 -15.60 23.46 -9.01
N ALA A 24 -16.87 23.23 -9.38
CA ALA A 24 -17.75 24.27 -9.93
C ALA A 24 -17.85 25.48 -9.00
N ASN A 25 -18.05 25.23 -7.70
CA ASN A 25 -18.08 26.29 -6.68
C ASN A 25 -16.72 27.03 -6.60
N ARG A 26 -15.61 26.30 -6.67
CA ARG A 26 -14.25 26.86 -6.61
C ARG A 26 -13.93 27.78 -7.78
N ILE A 27 -14.39 27.45 -8.98
CA ILE A 27 -14.19 28.26 -10.19
C ILE A 27 -15.31 29.29 -10.43
N GLY A 28 -16.28 29.38 -9.51
CA GLY A 28 -17.33 30.39 -9.52
C GLY A 28 -18.42 30.17 -10.58
N VAL A 29 -18.70 28.91 -10.96
CA VAL A 29 -19.67 28.58 -12.02
C VAL A 29 -20.72 27.59 -11.52
N SER A 30 -21.88 27.56 -12.19
CA SER A 30 -22.90 26.56 -11.88
C SER A 30 -22.44 25.16 -12.29
N ARG A 31 -22.84 24.13 -11.52
CA ARG A 31 -22.59 22.72 -11.84
C ARG A 31 -23.06 22.35 -13.26
N ARG A 32 -24.21 22.90 -13.68
CA ARG A 32 -24.76 22.68 -15.02
C ARG A 32 -23.83 23.21 -16.12
N ALA A 33 -23.21 24.36 -15.93
CA ALA A 33 -22.25 24.91 -16.88
C ALA A 33 -21.00 24.03 -16.97
N LEU A 34 -20.44 23.60 -15.84
CA LEU A 34 -19.31 22.68 -15.80
C LEU A 34 -19.62 21.34 -16.48
N ASP A 35 -20.82 20.79 -16.27
CA ASP A 35 -21.23 19.53 -16.90
C ASP A 35 -21.29 19.65 -18.42
N THR A 36 -21.72 20.81 -18.98
CA THR A 36 -21.68 21.04 -20.44
C THR A 36 -20.26 21.13 -21.01
N TRP A 37 -19.26 21.53 -20.20
CA TRP A 37 -17.86 21.61 -20.61
C TRP A 37 -17.13 20.28 -20.52
N LEU A 38 -17.69 19.33 -19.77
CA LEU A 38 -17.20 17.97 -19.57
C LEU A 38 -17.80 16.98 -20.56
N LEU A 39 -18.63 17.43 -21.51
CA LEU A 39 -19.13 16.61 -22.60
C LEU A 39 -18.08 16.47 -23.70
N PRO A 40 -18.08 15.35 -24.44
CA PRO A 40 -17.31 15.20 -25.67
C PRO A 40 -17.65 16.28 -26.71
N ASP A 41 -16.68 16.66 -27.55
CA ASP A 41 -16.82 17.74 -28.55
C ASP A 41 -17.89 17.44 -29.62
N ASP A 42 -18.25 16.17 -29.81
CA ASP A 42 -19.30 15.70 -30.73
C ASP A 42 -20.72 15.73 -30.12
N SER A 43 -20.87 16.13 -28.85
CA SER A 43 -22.18 16.27 -28.19
C SER A 43 -22.87 17.58 -28.57
N GLN A 44 -24.16 17.51 -28.93
CA GLN A 44 -24.99 18.69 -29.25
C GLN A 44 -25.16 19.67 -28.07
N GLU A 45 -24.97 19.19 -26.84
CA GLU A 45 -25.06 20.01 -25.63
C GLU A 45 -23.70 20.53 -25.15
N SER A 46 -22.61 20.17 -25.84
CA SER A 46 -21.26 20.65 -25.52
C SER A 46 -21.17 22.16 -25.69
N ARG A 47 -20.57 22.82 -24.71
CA ARG A 47 -20.32 24.27 -24.74
C ARG A 47 -18.83 24.54 -24.53
N GLY A 48 -18.33 25.56 -25.20
CA GLY A 48 -16.99 26.08 -24.94
C GLY A 48 -16.94 26.76 -23.57
N MET A 49 -15.91 26.42 -22.80
CA MET A 49 -15.55 27.12 -21.58
C MET A 49 -15.01 28.51 -21.97
N PRO A 50 -15.44 29.60 -21.29
CA PRO A 50 -14.89 30.92 -21.55
C PRO A 50 -13.39 31.00 -21.25
N GLU A 51 -12.62 31.73 -22.06
CA GLU A 51 -11.15 31.88 -21.90
C GLU A 51 -10.74 32.39 -20.51
N ILE A 52 -11.56 33.25 -19.89
CA ILE A 52 -11.30 33.77 -18.54
C ILE A 52 -11.34 32.66 -17.48
N VAL A 53 -12.22 31.67 -17.66
CA VAL A 53 -12.35 30.51 -16.78
C VAL A 53 -11.20 29.54 -17.04
N GLU A 54 -10.81 29.36 -18.31
CA GLU A 54 -9.63 28.56 -18.66
C GLU A 54 -8.35 29.09 -18.01
N ARG A 55 -8.11 30.41 -18.10
CA ARG A 55 -6.97 31.06 -17.42
C ARG A 55 -7.04 30.90 -15.92
N PHE A 56 -8.21 31.08 -15.32
CA PHE A 56 -8.39 30.94 -13.87
C PHE A 56 -8.16 29.50 -13.39
N VAL A 57 -8.65 28.49 -14.13
CA VAL A 57 -8.39 27.08 -13.84
C VAL A 57 -6.90 26.75 -13.96
N SER A 58 -6.24 27.23 -15.03
CA SER A 58 -4.80 27.08 -15.21
C SER A 58 -4.02 27.70 -14.06
N GLU A 59 -4.35 28.93 -13.64
CA GLU A 59 -3.72 29.59 -12.49
C GLU A 59 -3.95 28.84 -11.17
N ILE A 60 -5.15 28.30 -10.93
CA ILE A 60 -5.42 27.51 -9.71
C ILE A 60 -4.60 26.22 -9.71
N VAL A 61 -4.51 25.54 -10.86
CA VAL A 61 -3.75 24.30 -11.00
C VAL A 61 -2.25 24.57 -10.90
N GLU A 62 -1.75 25.67 -11.47
CA GLU A 62 -0.35 26.10 -11.40
C GLU A 62 0.06 26.56 -10.00
N ARG A 63 -0.78 27.34 -9.30
CA ARG A 63 -0.53 27.71 -7.89
C ARG A 63 -0.65 26.53 -6.93
N SER A 64 -1.33 25.46 -7.36
CA SER A 64 -1.38 24.18 -6.63
C SER A 64 -0.30 23.20 -7.10
N ALA A 65 0.48 23.56 -8.13
CA ALA A 65 1.69 22.86 -8.55
C ALA A 65 2.91 23.49 -7.84
N PRO A 66 4.01 22.74 -7.62
CA PRO A 66 5.24 23.33 -7.11
C PRO A 66 5.80 24.29 -8.17
N ASP A 67 5.98 25.56 -7.81
CA ASP A 67 6.38 26.66 -8.69
C ASP A 67 7.53 26.29 -9.67
N GLY A 68 7.29 26.55 -10.96
CA GLY A 68 8.29 26.56 -12.01
C GLY A 68 8.65 28.01 -12.37
N GLY A 69 9.82 28.46 -11.95
CA GLY A 69 10.37 29.78 -12.30
C GLY A 69 11.87 29.90 -11.97
N ASP A 70 12.66 30.01 -13.03
CA ASP A 70 14.08 30.35 -13.16
C ASP A 70 15.19 29.50 -12.52
N TYR A 71 16.02 28.97 -13.43
CA TYR A 71 17.27 28.27 -13.20
C TYR A 71 18.33 29.23 -12.64
N THR A 72 18.47 29.30 -11.32
CA THR A 72 19.76 29.52 -10.64
C THR A 72 19.63 29.22 -9.14
N GLN A 73 20.30 28.16 -8.70
CA GLN A 73 20.75 27.90 -7.31
C GLN A 73 19.83 28.34 -6.16
N SER A 74 18.82 27.54 -5.86
CA SER A 74 18.61 26.88 -4.56
C SER A 74 17.24 26.22 -4.57
N VAL A 75 17.16 25.03 -5.18
CA VAL A 75 15.98 24.19 -4.98
C VAL A 75 15.95 23.87 -3.49
N ASP A 76 14.93 24.35 -2.79
CA ASP A 76 14.58 23.84 -1.48
C ASP A 76 14.09 22.39 -1.68
N LYS A 77 15.07 21.49 -1.87
CA LYS A 77 14.93 20.04 -2.04
C LYS A 77 14.57 19.45 -0.68
N GLN A 78 13.33 19.64 -0.25
CA GLN A 78 12.77 18.76 0.73
C GLN A 78 12.22 17.53 0.00
N GLY A 79 13.14 16.65 -0.42
CA GLY A 79 12.80 15.39 -1.08
C GLY A 79 11.83 14.57 -0.23
N LEU A 80 10.97 13.78 -0.89
CA LEU A 80 9.94 12.98 -0.23
C LEU A 80 10.53 12.03 0.83
N SER A 81 11.82 11.69 0.69
CA SER A 81 12.61 10.93 1.67
C SER A 81 12.77 11.60 3.03
N LYS A 82 12.65 12.93 3.12
CA LYS A 82 12.65 13.66 4.40
C LYS A 82 11.32 13.54 5.16
N GLN A 83 10.27 13.01 4.52
CA GLN A 83 8.95 12.91 5.14
C GLN A 83 8.73 11.62 5.95
N PHE A 84 9.65 10.65 5.87
CA PHE A 84 9.64 9.46 6.72
C PHE A 84 11.08 9.10 7.11
N LEU A 85 11.56 9.78 8.16
CA LEU A 85 12.91 9.63 8.71
C LEU A 85 12.90 8.68 9.92
N PHE A 86 13.97 7.92 10.09
CA PHE A 86 14.28 7.18 11.30
C PHE A 86 15.57 7.75 11.88
N GLU A 87 15.49 8.35 13.08
CA GLU A 87 16.63 9.02 13.74
C GLU A 87 17.38 9.99 12.80
N GLY A 88 16.61 10.77 12.02
CA GLY A 88 17.14 11.77 11.08
C GLY A 88 17.64 11.22 9.74
N LYS A 89 17.58 9.90 9.51
CA LYS A 89 18.03 9.24 8.27
C LYS A 89 16.83 8.73 7.44
N PRO A 90 16.87 8.82 6.09
CA PRO A 90 15.80 8.30 5.24
C PRO A 90 15.83 6.77 5.24
N GLN A 91 14.96 6.16 6.02
CA GLN A 91 14.85 4.71 6.23
C GLN A 91 13.41 4.34 6.55
N LEU A 92 13.01 3.10 6.29
CA LEU A 92 11.65 2.61 6.53
C LEU A 92 11.66 1.52 7.60
N ILE A 93 11.42 1.89 8.86
CA ILE A 93 11.52 0.99 10.01
C ILE A 93 10.13 0.72 10.63
N SER A 94 9.29 1.74 10.74
CA SER A 94 7.97 1.69 11.35
C SER A 94 6.94 2.51 10.57
N VAL A 95 5.66 2.16 10.69
CA VAL A 95 4.55 2.96 10.17
C VAL A 95 4.35 4.27 10.92
N ASP A 96 4.85 4.38 12.16
CA ASP A 96 4.72 5.59 12.99
C ASP A 96 5.53 6.78 12.41
N GLN A 97 6.40 6.51 11.44
CA GLN A 97 7.14 7.53 10.68
C GLN A 97 6.27 8.31 9.69
N PHE A 98 5.05 7.86 9.43
CA PHE A 98 4.18 8.42 8.40
C PHE A 98 3.09 9.33 8.97
N SER A 99 2.86 10.43 8.26
CA SER A 99 1.63 11.21 8.34
C SER A 99 0.72 10.82 7.17
N ARG A 100 -0.55 11.23 7.21
CA ARG A 100 -1.46 11.04 6.08
C ARG A 100 -0.88 11.60 4.78
N ASP A 101 -0.36 12.83 4.82
CA ASP A 101 0.20 13.50 3.65
C ASP A 101 1.41 12.76 3.08
N SER A 102 2.28 12.21 3.92
CA SER A 102 3.46 11.47 3.46
C SER A 102 3.10 10.09 2.88
N VAL A 103 2.07 9.43 3.41
CA VAL A 103 1.48 8.23 2.80
C VAL A 103 0.91 8.54 1.42
N GLU A 104 0.08 9.57 1.32
CA GLU A 104 -0.56 9.96 0.05
C GLU A 104 0.49 10.39 -0.99
N ALA A 105 1.56 11.07 -0.57
CA ALA A 105 2.69 11.41 -1.43
C ALA A 105 3.44 10.17 -1.94
N LEU A 106 3.69 9.18 -1.07
CA LEU A 106 4.30 7.91 -1.48
C LEU A 106 3.41 7.17 -2.49
N PHE A 107 2.08 7.19 -2.31
CA PHE A 107 1.14 6.55 -3.23
C PHE A 107 1.08 7.23 -4.59
N ARG A 108 1.23 8.55 -4.67
CA ARG A 108 1.40 9.24 -5.97
C ARG A 108 2.62 8.74 -6.72
N VAL A 109 3.73 8.46 -6.02
CA VAL A 109 4.90 7.83 -6.64
C VAL A 109 4.59 6.39 -7.05
N ALA A 110 3.88 5.61 -6.23
CA ALA A 110 3.47 4.26 -6.56
C ALA A 110 2.58 4.20 -7.83
N ASP A 111 1.71 5.18 -8.03
CA ASP A 111 0.91 5.31 -9.26
C ASP A 111 1.78 5.50 -10.50
N VAL A 112 2.86 6.30 -10.40
CA VAL A 112 3.85 6.44 -11.49
C VAL A 112 4.53 5.11 -11.79
N MET A 113 4.69 4.21 -10.81
CA MET A 113 5.31 2.90 -11.01
C MET A 113 4.40 1.89 -11.70
N GLN A 114 3.08 2.13 -11.79
CA GLN A 114 2.11 1.16 -12.32
C GLN A 114 2.44 0.63 -13.72
N PRO A 115 2.79 1.47 -14.72
CA PRO A 115 3.13 0.97 -16.06
C PRO A 115 4.35 0.04 -16.05
N ILE A 116 5.32 0.31 -15.16
CA ILE A 116 6.49 -0.56 -14.99
C ILE A 116 6.07 -1.85 -14.29
N ALA A 117 5.30 -1.79 -13.20
CA ALA A 117 4.80 -2.97 -12.48
C ALA A 117 3.97 -3.89 -13.39
N ARG A 118 3.15 -3.32 -14.27
CA ARG A 118 2.37 -4.02 -15.30
C ARG A 118 3.20 -4.54 -16.47
N ARG A 119 4.49 -4.21 -16.56
CA ARG A 119 5.41 -4.60 -17.65
C ARG A 119 5.04 -3.98 -19.00
N HIS A 120 4.31 -2.87 -19.00
CA HIS A 120 4.05 -2.08 -20.22
C HIS A 120 5.25 -1.16 -20.51
N LYS A 121 5.85 -0.64 -19.43
CA LYS A 121 7.10 0.14 -19.48
C LYS A 121 8.20 -0.59 -18.74
N ILE A 122 9.44 -0.19 -19.03
CA ILE A 122 10.64 -0.61 -18.30
C ILE A 122 11.42 0.63 -17.89
N SER A 123 12.15 0.55 -16.79
CA SER A 123 12.99 1.62 -16.26
C SER A 123 14.38 1.06 -15.94
N ARG A 124 15.38 1.93 -16.01
CA ARG A 124 16.76 1.69 -15.60
C ARG A 124 17.27 2.76 -14.63
N VAL A 125 16.36 3.40 -13.89
CA VAL A 125 16.70 4.50 -12.98
C VAL A 125 17.66 4.09 -11.85
N LEU A 126 17.72 2.80 -11.52
CA LEU A 126 18.65 2.20 -10.56
C LEU A 126 19.73 1.33 -11.22
N GLU A 127 20.05 1.54 -12.51
CA GLU A 127 21.11 0.79 -13.18
C GLU A 127 22.45 0.97 -12.45
N GLY A 128 23.06 -0.15 -12.06
CA GLY A 128 24.30 -0.18 -11.28
C GLY A 128 24.10 -0.25 -9.76
N ALA A 129 22.92 0.07 -9.24
CA ALA A 129 22.65 -0.05 -7.80
C ALA A 129 22.44 -1.52 -7.39
N VAL A 130 22.81 -1.86 -6.15
CA VAL A 130 22.74 -3.20 -5.57
C VAL A 130 21.89 -3.19 -4.29
N LEU A 131 20.92 -4.09 -4.21
CA LEU A 131 20.11 -4.34 -3.02
C LEU A 131 20.68 -5.51 -2.22
N GLY A 132 20.97 -5.30 -0.94
CA GLY A 132 21.17 -6.37 0.03
C GLY A 132 19.82 -6.83 0.62
N ASN A 133 19.38 -8.02 0.26
CA ASN A 133 18.06 -8.55 0.63
C ASN A 133 18.21 -9.67 1.68
N LEU A 134 18.31 -9.29 2.96
CA LEU A 134 18.74 -10.18 4.06
C LEU A 134 17.55 -10.68 4.87
N PHE A 135 17.24 -11.97 4.72
CA PHE A 135 16.09 -12.62 5.36
C PHE A 135 16.56 -13.71 6.32
N PHE A 136 16.56 -13.39 7.61
CA PHE A 136 16.99 -14.31 8.68
C PHE A 136 15.87 -15.26 9.13
N GLU A 137 14.60 -14.93 8.82
CA GLU A 137 13.44 -15.83 8.96
C GLU A 137 12.77 -16.11 7.61
N ALA A 138 12.07 -17.24 7.50
CA ALA A 138 11.48 -17.69 6.24
C ALA A 138 10.41 -16.72 5.71
N SER A 139 10.60 -16.20 4.49
CA SER A 139 9.59 -15.43 3.76
C SER A 139 9.88 -15.31 2.27
N THR A 140 9.39 -16.27 1.49
CA THR A 140 9.59 -16.26 0.03
C THR A 140 8.92 -15.06 -0.64
N ARG A 141 7.65 -14.79 -0.33
CA ARG A 141 6.90 -13.71 -1.01
C ARG A 141 7.49 -12.35 -0.75
N THR A 142 7.75 -12.00 0.51
CA THR A 142 8.29 -10.67 0.85
C THR A 142 9.67 -10.49 0.21
N ARG A 143 10.56 -11.48 0.32
CA ARG A 143 11.90 -11.45 -0.29
C ARG A 143 11.85 -11.27 -1.80
N VAL A 144 11.07 -12.11 -2.50
CA VAL A 144 10.99 -12.10 -3.97
C VAL A 144 10.35 -10.80 -4.47
N SER A 145 9.33 -10.29 -3.80
CA SER A 145 8.67 -9.03 -4.22
C SER A 145 9.54 -7.80 -3.99
N PHE A 146 10.37 -7.74 -2.94
CA PHE A 146 11.38 -6.68 -2.82
C PHE A 146 12.43 -6.78 -3.93
N GLY A 147 12.98 -7.98 -4.16
CA GLY A 147 13.96 -8.16 -5.23
C GLY A 147 13.39 -7.83 -6.61
N ALA A 148 12.17 -8.27 -6.91
CA ALA A 148 11.50 -7.95 -8.16
C ALA A 148 11.22 -6.45 -8.33
N ALA A 149 10.82 -5.75 -7.27
CA ALA A 149 10.63 -4.30 -7.30
C ALA A 149 11.94 -3.56 -7.62
N PHE A 150 13.05 -3.96 -6.99
CA PHE A 150 14.36 -3.36 -7.25
C PHE A 150 14.87 -3.65 -8.67
N CYS A 151 14.76 -4.91 -9.13
CA CYS A 151 15.12 -5.29 -10.51
C CYS A 151 14.29 -4.55 -11.56
N ARG A 152 13.02 -4.26 -11.31
CA ARG A 152 12.16 -3.52 -12.24
C ARG A 152 12.58 -2.07 -12.43
N LEU A 153 13.30 -1.50 -11.47
CA LEU A 153 13.91 -0.18 -11.57
C LEU A 153 15.30 -0.24 -12.21
N GLY A 154 15.80 -1.43 -12.56
CA GLY A 154 17.09 -1.65 -13.21
C GLY A 154 18.24 -2.03 -12.28
N GLY A 155 17.98 -2.13 -10.97
CA GLY A 155 18.99 -2.53 -9.99
C GLY A 155 19.25 -4.03 -9.94
N SER A 156 20.33 -4.41 -9.25
CA SER A 156 20.72 -5.81 -9.00
C SER A 156 20.46 -6.20 -7.54
N VAL A 157 20.33 -7.50 -7.27
CA VAL A 157 19.98 -8.00 -5.93
C VAL A 157 21.00 -9.04 -5.49
N CYS A 158 21.55 -8.85 -4.29
CA CYS A 158 22.34 -9.82 -3.55
C CYS A 158 21.50 -10.29 -2.36
N ASP A 159 21.14 -11.57 -2.31
CA ASP A 159 20.25 -12.10 -1.28
C ASP A 159 20.92 -13.15 -0.39
N THR A 160 20.47 -13.17 0.87
CA THR A 160 20.85 -14.18 1.87
C THR A 160 19.59 -14.69 2.54
N THR A 161 19.49 -16.01 2.72
CA THR A 161 18.34 -16.65 3.40
C THR A 161 18.80 -17.52 4.56
N GLY A 162 18.15 -17.32 5.72
CA GLY A 162 18.28 -18.16 6.92
C GLY A 162 19.42 -17.72 7.83
N PHE A 163 19.13 -17.66 9.14
CA PHE A 163 20.10 -17.30 10.17
C PHE A 163 21.36 -18.19 10.14
N THR A 164 21.17 -19.50 10.01
CA THR A 164 22.24 -20.52 9.98
C THR A 164 23.26 -20.35 8.86
N PHE A 165 22.90 -19.67 7.78
CA PHE A 165 23.75 -19.46 6.61
C PHE A 165 24.46 -18.10 6.63
N SER A 166 24.26 -17.30 7.67
CA SER A 166 24.86 -15.98 7.83
C SER A 166 26.05 -15.98 8.80
N SER A 167 26.93 -14.98 8.70
CA SER A 167 28.02 -14.74 9.66
C SER A 167 27.51 -14.51 11.08
N MET A 168 26.26 -14.06 11.25
CA MET A 168 25.62 -13.94 12.57
C MET A 168 25.48 -15.29 13.28
N ALA A 169 25.32 -16.41 12.55
CA ALA A 169 25.36 -17.75 13.15
C ALA A 169 26.74 -18.12 13.71
N LYS A 170 27.80 -17.40 13.29
CA LYS A 170 29.16 -17.53 13.82
C LYS A 170 29.44 -16.54 14.97
N GLY A 171 28.42 -15.82 15.44
CA GLY A 171 28.50 -14.88 16.56
C GLY A 171 28.87 -13.44 16.18
N GLU A 172 28.82 -13.07 14.89
CA GLU A 172 29.00 -11.67 14.48
C GLU A 172 27.84 -10.80 14.98
N SER A 173 28.16 -9.60 15.46
CA SER A 173 27.15 -8.66 15.96
C SER A 173 26.30 -8.08 14.82
N ILE A 174 25.05 -7.69 15.11
CA ILE A 174 24.18 -6.99 14.14
C ILE A 174 24.87 -5.74 13.59
N TYR A 175 25.54 -4.99 14.47
CA TYR A 175 26.27 -3.79 14.11
C TYR A 175 27.36 -4.08 13.07
N ASP A 176 28.22 -5.08 13.32
CA ASP A 176 29.31 -5.44 12.41
C ASP A 176 28.77 -5.97 11.08
N THR A 177 27.78 -6.87 11.12
CA THR A 177 27.11 -7.35 9.90
C THR A 177 26.54 -6.17 9.10
N SER A 178 25.87 -5.20 9.75
CA SER A 178 25.34 -4.01 9.08
C SER A 178 26.44 -3.18 8.43
N ARG A 179 27.55 -2.93 9.13
CA ARG A 179 28.69 -2.17 8.62
C ARG A 179 29.38 -2.85 7.43
N VAL A 180 29.57 -4.16 7.50
CA VAL A 180 30.17 -4.96 6.43
C VAL A 180 29.27 -4.92 5.19
N MET A 181 27.98 -5.24 5.37
CA MET A 181 27.02 -5.24 4.26
C MET A 181 26.86 -3.85 3.65
N ALA A 182 26.92 -2.79 4.46
CA ALA A 182 26.85 -1.42 3.97
C ALA A 182 28.00 -1.01 3.03
N GLY A 183 29.12 -1.73 3.04
CA GLY A 183 30.21 -1.53 2.08
C GLY A 183 29.97 -2.19 0.72
N TYR A 184 28.97 -3.07 0.60
CA TYR A 184 28.75 -3.92 -0.59
C TYR A 184 27.52 -3.54 -1.41
N VAL A 185 26.58 -2.81 -0.83
CA VAL A 185 25.26 -2.55 -1.42
C VAL A 185 24.87 -1.08 -1.27
N ASP A 186 23.79 -0.68 -1.93
CA ASP A 186 23.27 0.70 -1.91
C ASP A 186 21.97 0.84 -1.08
N ALA A 187 21.28 -0.28 -0.83
CA ALA A 187 20.11 -0.34 0.04
C ALA A 187 20.01 -1.70 0.72
N LEU A 188 19.34 -1.75 1.87
CA LEU A 188 19.13 -2.98 2.63
C LEU A 188 17.64 -3.22 2.89
N VAL A 189 17.18 -4.44 2.65
CA VAL A 189 15.91 -4.93 3.19
C VAL A 189 16.26 -6.01 4.19
N ILE A 190 15.82 -5.83 5.43
CA ILE A 190 16.11 -6.75 6.52
C ILE A 190 14.83 -7.36 7.03
N ARG A 191 14.84 -8.67 7.24
CA ARG A 191 13.80 -9.37 7.99
C ARG A 191 14.42 -10.25 9.05
N HIS A 192 14.09 -10.00 10.31
CA HIS A 192 14.71 -10.63 11.47
C HIS A 192 13.64 -11.21 12.42
N PRO A 193 13.87 -12.36 13.09
CA PRO A 193 12.89 -12.95 14.01
C PRO A 193 12.75 -12.17 15.33
N GLU A 194 13.73 -11.37 15.71
CA GLU A 194 13.70 -10.57 16.93
C GLU A 194 13.18 -9.15 16.65
N LYS A 195 12.31 -8.66 17.54
CA LYS A 195 11.75 -7.30 17.50
C LYS A 195 12.85 -6.28 17.78
N GLY A 196 12.91 -5.22 16.99
CA GLY A 196 13.88 -4.13 17.16
C GLY A 196 15.23 -4.35 16.48
N SER A 197 15.56 -5.57 16.03
CA SER A 197 16.83 -5.85 15.36
C SER A 197 17.02 -5.06 14.07
N VAL A 198 15.94 -4.81 13.32
CA VAL A 198 16.01 -3.99 12.10
C VAL A 198 16.35 -2.53 12.44
N ALA A 199 15.85 -2.00 13.56
CA ALA A 199 16.21 -0.68 14.05
C ALA A 199 17.68 -0.61 14.49
N GLU A 200 18.22 -1.69 15.06
CA GLU A 200 19.65 -1.79 15.36
C GLU A 200 20.52 -1.80 14.08
N PHE A 201 20.13 -2.59 13.07
CA PHE A 201 20.75 -2.57 11.73
C PHE A 201 20.78 -1.15 11.15
N ALA A 202 19.63 -0.46 11.22
CA ALA A 202 19.42 0.91 10.73
C ALA A 202 20.33 1.96 11.38
N ARG A 203 20.61 1.81 12.68
CA ARG A 203 21.51 2.72 13.40
C ARG A 203 22.96 2.60 12.95
N ALA A 204 23.40 1.38 12.62
CA ALA A 204 24.77 1.08 12.26
C ALA A 204 25.17 1.57 10.84
N THR A 205 24.22 1.91 9.97
CA THR A 205 24.49 2.33 8.59
C THR A 205 23.84 3.67 8.22
N ASN A 206 24.35 4.27 7.14
CA ASN A 206 23.75 5.43 6.46
C ASN A 206 23.03 5.04 5.16
N LEU A 207 23.15 3.79 4.72
CA LEU A 207 22.32 3.30 3.63
C LEU A 207 20.86 3.24 4.06
N PRO A 208 19.91 3.40 3.14
CA PRO A 208 18.51 3.14 3.43
C PRO A 208 18.30 1.70 3.88
N VAL A 209 17.70 1.53 5.06
CA VAL A 209 17.26 0.22 5.58
C VAL A 209 15.74 0.16 5.55
N ILE A 210 15.20 -0.96 5.08
CA ILE A 210 13.77 -1.22 5.00
C ILE A 210 13.43 -2.45 5.85
N ASN A 211 12.47 -2.29 6.76
CA ASN A 211 11.92 -3.35 7.57
C ASN A 211 10.97 -4.25 6.77
N GLY A 212 11.45 -5.45 6.43
CA GLY A 212 10.69 -6.54 5.83
C GLY A 212 9.97 -7.44 6.85
N GLY A 213 10.01 -7.07 8.13
CA GLY A 213 9.40 -7.73 9.27
C GLY A 213 10.41 -7.98 10.40
N ASP A 214 10.12 -7.56 11.63
CA ASP A 214 10.94 -7.81 12.81
C ASP A 214 10.16 -8.56 13.90
N GLY A 215 10.16 -9.90 13.85
CA GLY A 215 9.48 -10.74 14.84
C GLY A 215 7.99 -10.39 15.01
N PRO A 216 7.51 -10.18 16.25
CA PRO A 216 6.16 -9.67 16.56
C PRO A 216 6.06 -8.13 16.51
N GLY A 217 7.07 -7.44 15.96
CA GLY A 217 7.11 -5.99 15.77
C GLY A 217 6.21 -5.54 14.61
N GLU A 218 6.79 -4.89 13.60
CA GLU A 218 6.05 -4.26 12.52
C GLU A 218 6.39 -4.83 11.14
N HIS A 219 5.52 -4.55 10.17
CA HIS A 219 5.79 -4.79 8.75
C HIS A 219 5.30 -3.60 7.92
N PRO A 220 6.05 -2.48 7.89
CA PRO A 220 5.55 -1.22 7.33
C PRO A 220 5.25 -1.29 5.84
N SER A 221 6.08 -1.96 5.04
CA SER A 221 5.84 -2.12 3.60
C SER A 221 4.57 -2.94 3.28
N GLN A 222 4.16 -3.85 4.16
CA GLN A 222 2.92 -4.59 4.02
C GLN A 222 1.72 -3.71 4.37
N ALA A 223 1.79 -2.95 5.46
CA ALA A 223 0.71 -2.02 5.81
C ALA A 223 0.50 -0.94 4.73
N LEU A 224 1.59 -0.42 4.14
CA LEU A 224 1.53 0.55 3.04
C LEU A 224 0.87 -0.05 1.78
N LEU A 225 1.21 -1.27 1.38
CA LEU A 225 0.60 -1.89 0.20
C LEU A 225 -0.87 -2.29 0.45
N ASP A 226 -1.21 -2.62 1.70
CA ASP A 226 -2.58 -2.92 2.09
C ASP A 226 -3.45 -1.66 1.99
N LEU A 227 -3.00 -0.56 2.59
CA LEU A 227 -3.71 0.73 2.51
C LEU A 227 -3.78 1.26 1.06
N TYR A 228 -2.70 1.11 0.28
CA TYR A 228 -2.72 1.46 -1.14
C TYR A 228 -3.78 0.66 -1.91
N THR A 229 -3.92 -0.63 -1.60
CA THR A 229 -4.94 -1.49 -2.20
C THR A 229 -6.34 -1.02 -1.84
N ILE A 230 -6.60 -0.68 -0.57
CA ILE A 230 -7.88 -0.12 -0.14
C ILE A 230 -8.20 1.14 -0.93
N GLN A 231 -7.27 2.10 -1.02
CA GLN A 231 -7.48 3.34 -1.75
C GLN A 231 -7.79 3.14 -3.24
N ARG A 232 -7.05 2.25 -3.92
CA ARG A 232 -7.28 1.99 -5.35
C ARG A 232 -8.61 1.31 -5.60
N GLU A 233 -8.94 0.29 -4.81
CA GLU A 233 -10.21 -0.42 -4.93
C GLU A 233 -11.38 0.50 -4.60
N PHE A 234 -11.24 1.35 -3.60
CA PHE A 234 -12.25 2.36 -3.27
C PHE A 234 -12.42 3.38 -4.39
N SER A 235 -11.32 3.87 -4.97
CA SER A 235 -11.38 4.78 -6.12
C SER A 235 -12.13 4.15 -7.30
N ARG A 236 -11.85 2.86 -7.60
CA ARG A 236 -12.58 2.09 -8.62
C ARG A 236 -14.07 1.94 -8.29
N LEU A 237 -14.41 1.79 -7.01
CA LEU A 237 -15.78 1.64 -6.52
C LEU A 237 -16.49 2.97 -6.25
N GLY A 238 -15.83 4.12 -6.44
CA GLY A 238 -16.40 5.43 -6.12
C GLY A 238 -16.53 5.72 -4.61
N LYS A 239 -15.74 5.05 -3.77
CA LYS A 239 -15.68 5.20 -2.31
C LYS A 239 -14.46 6.01 -1.88
N ILE A 240 -14.47 6.50 -0.64
CA ILE A 240 -13.32 7.12 0.03
C ILE A 240 -13.01 6.40 1.33
N VAL A 241 -11.78 6.53 1.82
CA VAL A 241 -11.36 5.84 3.05
C VAL A 241 -11.99 6.50 4.29
N ASP A 242 -12.06 7.83 4.35
CA ASP A 242 -12.70 8.53 5.48
C ASP A 242 -14.16 8.07 5.66
N GLY A 243 -14.53 7.72 6.89
CA GLY A 243 -15.87 7.21 7.22
C GLY A 243 -16.12 5.74 6.89
N ALA A 244 -15.14 5.01 6.33
CA ALA A 244 -15.33 3.61 5.94
C ALA A 244 -15.46 2.65 7.13
N HIS A 245 -16.20 1.56 6.93
CA HIS A 245 -16.29 0.47 7.89
C HIS A 245 -15.31 -0.65 7.54
N ILE A 246 -14.37 -0.93 8.45
CA ILE A 246 -13.29 -1.89 8.29
C ILE A 246 -13.45 -3.00 9.33
N ALA A 247 -13.73 -4.22 8.86
CA ALA A 247 -13.74 -5.42 9.67
C ALA A 247 -12.37 -6.12 9.61
N LEU A 248 -11.76 -6.37 10.77
CA LEU A 248 -10.49 -7.06 10.91
C LEU A 248 -10.74 -8.40 11.57
N VAL A 249 -10.36 -9.50 10.91
CA VAL A 249 -10.81 -10.85 11.29
C VAL A 249 -9.63 -11.78 11.50
N GLY A 250 -9.62 -12.54 12.61
CA GLY A 250 -8.68 -13.65 12.83
C GLY A 250 -7.77 -13.46 14.04
N ASP A 251 -6.47 -13.71 13.84
CA ASP A 251 -5.44 -13.46 14.86
C ASP A 251 -5.10 -11.97 14.91
N LEU A 252 -5.78 -11.24 15.79
CA LEU A 252 -5.56 -9.82 16.04
C LEU A 252 -4.53 -9.58 17.15
N LYS A 253 -4.23 -10.58 17.97
CA LYS A 253 -3.27 -10.49 19.07
C LYS A 253 -1.83 -10.48 18.60
N TYR A 254 -1.49 -11.35 17.65
CA TYR A 254 -0.11 -11.56 17.18
C TYR A 254 0.10 -11.17 15.70
N GLY A 255 -0.96 -10.73 15.03
CA GLY A 255 -0.96 -10.32 13.64
C GLY A 255 -0.25 -8.98 13.39
N ARG A 256 1.09 -8.99 13.27
CA ARG A 256 1.89 -7.77 13.00
C ARG A 256 1.41 -6.95 11.80
N THR A 257 0.89 -7.60 10.76
CA THR A 257 0.40 -6.90 9.56
C THR A 257 -0.87 -6.09 9.87
N VAL A 258 -1.78 -6.66 10.68
CA VAL A 258 -2.95 -5.95 11.18
C VAL A 258 -2.53 -4.81 12.08
N HIS A 259 -1.59 -5.01 13.00
CA HIS A 259 -1.11 -3.95 13.90
C HIS A 259 -0.56 -2.75 13.11
N SER A 260 0.30 -3.01 12.12
CA SER A 260 0.82 -1.94 11.26
C SER A 260 -0.26 -1.29 10.39
N LEU A 261 -1.22 -2.07 9.87
CA LEU A 261 -2.31 -1.54 9.04
C LEU A 261 -3.26 -0.64 9.83
N VAL A 262 -3.69 -1.04 11.02
CA VAL A 262 -4.64 -0.23 11.82
C VAL A 262 -4.05 1.11 12.24
N LYS A 263 -2.74 1.17 12.51
CA LYS A 263 -2.03 2.42 12.78
C LYS A 263 -2.06 3.37 11.59
N LEU A 264 -1.85 2.88 10.37
CA LEU A 264 -1.95 3.71 9.16
C LEU A 264 -3.40 4.12 8.86
N LEU A 265 -4.37 3.25 9.10
CA LEU A 265 -5.79 3.56 8.94
C LEU A 265 -6.25 4.61 9.96
N ALA A 266 -5.70 4.61 11.17
CA ALA A 266 -6.00 5.61 12.20
C ALA A 266 -5.57 7.04 11.81
N LEU A 267 -4.79 7.22 10.73
CA LEU A 267 -4.49 8.55 10.17
C LEU A 267 -5.70 9.17 9.43
N TYR A 268 -6.73 8.39 9.12
CA TYR A 268 -7.98 8.83 8.50
C TYR A 268 -9.02 9.23 9.54
N ARG A 269 -10.19 9.71 9.13
CA ARG A 269 -11.21 10.24 10.03
C ARG A 269 -12.47 9.39 10.00
N GLY A 270 -13.11 9.26 11.16
CA GLY A 270 -14.46 8.71 11.28
C GLY A 270 -14.61 7.25 10.87
N LEU A 271 -13.52 6.48 10.79
CA LEU A 271 -13.59 5.05 10.50
C LEU A 271 -14.37 4.28 11.57
N LYS A 272 -15.10 3.26 11.15
CA LYS A 272 -15.63 2.23 12.04
C LYS A 272 -14.73 0.99 11.94
N PHE A 273 -14.12 0.58 13.04
CA PHE A 273 -13.39 -0.67 13.16
C PHE A 273 -14.25 -1.73 13.84
N THR A 274 -14.44 -2.87 13.20
CA THR A 274 -15.02 -4.06 13.83
C THR A 274 -13.95 -5.13 13.95
N LEU A 275 -13.54 -5.41 15.19
CA LEU A 275 -12.48 -6.36 15.53
C LEU A 275 -13.14 -7.71 15.81
N VAL A 276 -12.97 -8.65 14.89
CA VAL A 276 -13.56 -9.99 14.95
C VAL A 276 -12.48 -11.01 15.27
N SER A 277 -12.50 -11.57 16.46
CA SER A 277 -11.50 -12.55 16.89
C SER A 277 -12.06 -13.54 17.90
N PRO A 278 -11.51 -14.76 17.98
CA PRO A 278 -11.71 -15.63 19.14
C PRO A 278 -11.23 -14.94 20.44
N PRO A 279 -11.80 -15.26 21.62
CA PRO A 279 -11.49 -14.59 22.89
C PRO A 279 -10.00 -14.55 23.27
N THR A 280 -9.18 -15.49 22.80
CA THR A 280 -7.75 -15.55 23.13
C THR A 280 -6.85 -14.79 22.14
N LEU A 281 -7.42 -14.29 21.04
CA LEU A 281 -6.71 -13.60 19.94
C LEU A 281 -7.18 -12.16 19.73
N GLU A 282 -7.79 -11.57 20.76
CA GLU A 282 -8.24 -10.18 20.74
C GLU A 282 -7.09 -9.20 20.49
N MET A 283 -7.43 -8.08 19.86
CA MET A 283 -6.48 -7.00 19.64
C MET A 283 -5.94 -6.50 20.99
N PRO A 284 -4.62 -6.31 21.15
CA PRO A 284 -4.06 -5.79 22.39
C PRO A 284 -4.65 -4.42 22.74
N ALA A 285 -5.02 -4.22 24.00
CA ALA A 285 -5.67 -2.98 24.47
C ALA A 285 -4.89 -1.71 24.09
N TYR A 286 -3.56 -1.74 24.18
CA TYR A 286 -2.73 -0.58 23.81
C TYR A 286 -2.87 -0.18 22.33
N ILE A 287 -3.18 -1.12 21.42
CA ILE A 287 -3.43 -0.81 20.01
C ILE A 287 -4.83 -0.22 19.86
N VAL A 288 -5.82 -0.80 20.56
CA VAL A 288 -7.20 -0.28 20.59
C VAL A 288 -7.21 1.18 21.04
N ASP A 289 -6.48 1.49 22.12
CA ASP A 289 -6.36 2.85 22.65
C ASP A 289 -5.67 3.80 21.66
N GLN A 290 -4.64 3.33 20.95
CA GLN A 290 -3.94 4.12 19.93
C GLN A 290 -4.85 4.48 18.74
N ILE A 291 -5.71 3.54 18.32
CA ILE A 291 -6.62 3.77 17.18
C ILE A 291 -7.96 4.40 17.61
N ALA A 292 -8.21 4.59 18.91
CA ALA A 292 -9.40 5.27 19.44
C ALA A 292 -9.29 6.81 19.34
N THR A 293 -8.83 7.30 18.19
CA THR A 293 -8.61 8.73 17.90
C THR A 293 -9.43 9.16 16.69
N ASN A 294 -9.31 10.41 16.23
CA ASN A 294 -9.88 10.90 14.95
C ASN A 294 -11.38 10.59 14.69
N GLY A 295 -12.17 10.47 15.76
CA GLY A 295 -13.61 10.15 15.70
C GLY A 295 -13.92 8.71 15.33
N HIS A 296 -12.98 7.79 15.51
CA HIS A 296 -13.16 6.37 15.21
C HIS A 296 -14.16 5.70 16.17
N VAL A 297 -14.94 4.77 15.63
CA VAL A 297 -15.81 3.87 16.41
C VAL A 297 -15.17 2.49 16.38
N ILE A 298 -14.98 1.88 17.55
CA ILE A 298 -14.37 0.55 17.66
C ILE A 298 -15.37 -0.39 18.33
N GLU A 299 -15.67 -1.49 17.65
CA GLU A 299 -16.51 -2.58 18.13
C GLU A 299 -15.69 -3.87 18.15
N GLN A 300 -15.85 -4.69 19.19
CA GLN A 300 -15.21 -5.99 19.30
C GLN A 300 -16.31 -7.07 19.35
N THR A 301 -16.11 -8.17 18.64
CA THR A 301 -17.08 -9.27 18.60
C THR A 301 -16.39 -10.60 18.31
N THR A 302 -16.99 -11.69 18.78
CA THR A 302 -16.61 -13.06 18.43
C THR A 302 -17.50 -13.62 17.30
N ASP A 303 -18.62 -12.95 17.00
CA ASP A 303 -19.55 -13.34 15.93
C ASP A 303 -19.06 -12.80 14.58
N LEU A 304 -18.61 -13.72 13.74
CA LEU A 304 -18.12 -13.42 12.40
C LEU A 304 -19.20 -12.83 11.50
N ALA A 305 -20.38 -13.45 11.44
CA ALA A 305 -21.44 -13.00 10.55
C ALA A 305 -21.95 -11.60 10.94
N ALA A 306 -22.10 -11.33 12.24
CA ALA A 306 -22.45 -10.00 12.72
C ALA A 306 -21.33 -8.98 12.43
N GLY A 307 -20.06 -9.37 12.61
CA GLY A 307 -18.91 -8.50 12.43
C GLY A 307 -18.67 -8.04 10.99
N LEU A 308 -19.07 -8.85 9.99
CA LEU A 308 -18.94 -8.49 8.58
C LEU A 308 -20.08 -7.61 8.04
N ARG A 309 -21.21 -7.50 8.76
CA ARG A 309 -22.37 -6.73 8.29
C ARG A 309 -22.04 -5.26 8.10
N GLY A 310 -22.24 -4.78 6.88
CA GLY A 310 -22.02 -3.37 6.55
C GLY A 310 -20.56 -2.98 6.34
N ALA A 311 -19.61 -3.93 6.42
CA ALA A 311 -18.21 -3.66 6.19
C ALA A 311 -17.93 -3.24 4.72
N ASP A 312 -17.16 -2.18 4.54
CA ASP A 312 -16.59 -1.79 3.24
C ASP A 312 -15.29 -2.54 2.94
N VAL A 313 -14.52 -2.87 3.98
CA VAL A 313 -13.34 -3.73 3.89
C VAL A 313 -13.43 -4.85 4.92
N VAL A 314 -13.15 -6.08 4.49
CA VAL A 314 -12.92 -7.24 5.34
C VAL A 314 -11.46 -7.65 5.17
N TYR A 315 -10.65 -7.48 6.21
CA TYR A 315 -9.24 -7.85 6.21
C TYR A 315 -9.04 -9.06 7.12
N ALA A 316 -8.83 -10.22 6.50
CA ALA A 316 -8.67 -11.50 7.18
C ALA A 316 -7.19 -11.80 7.45
N THR A 317 -6.90 -12.38 8.62
CA THR A 317 -5.57 -12.88 8.97
C THR A 317 -5.58 -14.38 9.24
N ARG A 318 -4.46 -15.01 8.87
CA ARG A 318 -4.19 -16.40 9.21
C ARG A 318 -3.94 -16.55 10.71
N ILE A 319 -4.58 -17.54 11.34
CA ILE A 319 -4.20 -17.99 12.68
C ILE A 319 -2.91 -18.80 12.61
N GLN A 320 -1.87 -18.32 13.30
CA GLN A 320 -0.54 -18.94 13.27
C GLN A 320 -0.47 -20.12 14.25
N LYS A 321 -1.08 -21.25 13.88
CA LYS A 321 -1.13 -22.47 14.70
C LYS A 321 0.24 -22.91 15.23
N GLU A 322 1.32 -22.66 14.49
CA GLU A 322 2.69 -22.94 14.91
C GLU A 322 3.16 -22.19 16.17
N ARG A 323 2.46 -21.13 16.59
CA ARG A 323 2.77 -20.38 17.82
C ARG A 323 2.14 -20.97 19.06
N PHE A 324 1.38 -22.05 18.92
CA PHE A 324 0.59 -22.65 19.99
C PHE A 324 0.97 -24.12 20.14
N THR A 325 1.40 -24.51 21.32
CA THR A 325 1.69 -25.90 21.69
C THR A 325 0.43 -26.51 22.30
N ASP A 326 -0.28 -27.34 21.53
CA ASP A 326 -1.31 -28.31 21.97
C ASP A 326 -2.69 -27.83 22.46
N GLU A 327 -3.14 -26.60 22.19
CA GLU A 327 -4.51 -26.18 22.58
C GLU A 327 -5.52 -26.22 21.42
N SER A 328 -6.67 -26.85 21.68
CA SER A 328 -7.89 -26.65 20.89
C SER A 328 -8.35 -25.20 21.04
N PHE A 329 -8.44 -24.46 19.92
CA PHE A 329 -8.91 -23.08 19.95
C PHE A 329 -10.42 -23.02 20.14
N GLU A 330 -10.86 -22.61 21.33
CA GLU A 330 -12.25 -22.21 21.54
C GLU A 330 -12.61 -21.07 20.56
N GLY A 331 -13.70 -21.27 19.81
CA GLY A 331 -14.21 -20.28 18.85
C GLY A 331 -13.57 -20.29 17.46
N TYR A 332 -12.51 -21.07 17.20
CA TYR A 332 -11.98 -21.25 15.83
C TYR A 332 -12.48 -22.55 15.19
N THR A 333 -13.78 -22.58 14.94
CA THR A 333 -14.46 -23.69 14.25
C THR A 333 -14.50 -23.44 12.74
N PRO A 334 -14.93 -24.42 11.92
CA PRO A 334 -15.21 -24.19 10.50
C PRO A 334 -16.17 -23.01 10.24
N ASP A 335 -17.03 -22.67 11.20
CA ASP A 335 -17.96 -21.53 11.10
C ASP A 335 -17.23 -20.17 11.14
N PHE A 336 -15.97 -20.14 11.59
CA PHE A 336 -15.12 -18.95 11.58
C PHE A 336 -14.45 -18.71 10.21
N GLN A 337 -14.67 -19.59 9.22
CA GLN A 337 -14.09 -19.44 7.89
C GLN A 337 -14.86 -18.42 7.05
N ILE A 338 -14.13 -17.48 6.43
CA ILE A 338 -14.71 -16.60 5.43
C ILE A 338 -14.85 -17.38 4.11
N ASN A 339 -16.09 -17.73 3.76
CA ASN A 339 -16.46 -18.48 2.55
C ASN A 339 -17.52 -17.76 1.73
N GLN A 340 -17.85 -18.27 0.53
CA GLN A 340 -18.79 -17.63 -0.39
C GLN A 340 -20.17 -17.41 0.27
N ALA A 341 -20.71 -18.42 0.95
CA ALA A 341 -22.04 -18.35 1.56
C ALA A 341 -22.14 -17.26 2.66
N LEU A 342 -21.10 -17.14 3.49
CA LEU A 342 -21.02 -16.08 4.49
C LEU A 342 -20.94 -14.70 3.83
N VAL A 343 -20.06 -14.56 2.85
CA VAL A 343 -19.86 -13.29 2.16
C VAL A 343 -21.15 -12.86 1.44
N ASP A 344 -21.89 -13.78 0.82
CA ASP A 344 -23.16 -13.49 0.14
C ASP A 344 -24.28 -13.08 1.10
N SER A 345 -24.26 -13.61 2.33
CA SER A 345 -25.29 -13.33 3.33
C SER A 345 -25.00 -12.12 4.22
N ALA A 346 -23.73 -11.78 4.45
CA ALA A 346 -23.32 -10.74 5.40
C ALA A 346 -22.72 -9.49 4.75
N CYS A 347 -22.05 -9.61 3.60
CA CYS A 347 -21.31 -8.50 2.98
C CYS A 347 -22.14 -7.80 1.90
N LYS A 348 -21.79 -6.53 1.63
CA LYS A 348 -22.35 -5.79 0.50
C LYS A 348 -21.76 -6.34 -0.82
N PRO A 349 -22.41 -6.11 -1.97
CA PRO A 349 -21.84 -6.45 -3.28
C PRO A 349 -20.51 -5.74 -3.59
N ASP A 350 -20.26 -4.59 -2.93
CA ASP A 350 -19.09 -3.74 -3.11
C ASP A 350 -18.14 -3.76 -1.88
N THR A 351 -18.28 -4.76 -1.01
CA THR A 351 -17.31 -5.02 0.06
C THR A 351 -15.99 -5.50 -0.53
N LEU A 352 -14.87 -4.97 -0.05
CA LEU A 352 -13.53 -5.38 -0.44
C LEU A 352 -13.00 -6.45 0.53
N ILE A 353 -12.58 -7.61 0.02
CA ILE A 353 -12.06 -8.72 0.84
C ILE A 353 -10.55 -8.85 0.61
N MET A 354 -9.78 -8.74 1.69
CA MET A 354 -8.32 -8.71 1.69
C MET A 354 -7.72 -9.71 2.66
N HIS A 355 -6.49 -10.14 2.39
CA HIS A 355 -5.71 -11.04 3.24
C HIS A 355 -4.24 -10.89 2.86
N PRO A 356 -3.30 -10.69 3.82
CA PRO A 356 -1.88 -10.44 3.52
C PRO A 356 -1.12 -11.65 2.93
N LEU A 357 -1.81 -12.79 2.79
CA LEU A 357 -1.28 -14.12 2.48
C LEU A 357 -0.14 -14.62 3.42
N PRO A 358 0.03 -15.95 3.57
CA PRO A 358 -0.69 -17.03 2.91
C PRO A 358 -2.06 -17.21 3.55
N ARG A 359 -3.09 -17.49 2.75
CA ARG A 359 -4.24 -18.22 3.26
C ARG A 359 -3.78 -19.62 3.62
N ASP A 360 -4.18 -20.14 4.76
CA ASP A 360 -3.83 -21.48 5.17
C ASP A 360 -4.76 -22.49 4.49
N SER A 361 -4.20 -23.31 3.60
CA SER A 361 -4.96 -24.33 2.86
C SER A 361 -4.89 -25.71 3.49
N ARG A 362 -4.29 -25.84 4.68
CA ARG A 362 -4.24 -27.12 5.39
C ARG A 362 -5.63 -27.49 5.93
N PRO A 363 -5.97 -28.79 6.05
CA PRO A 363 -7.22 -29.22 6.67
C PRO A 363 -7.42 -28.59 8.05
N GLY A 364 -8.62 -28.06 8.30
CA GLY A 364 -8.97 -27.37 9.55
C GLY A 364 -8.39 -25.96 9.70
N ALA A 365 -7.84 -25.38 8.62
CA ALA A 365 -7.63 -23.94 8.53
C ALA A 365 -8.94 -23.25 8.14
N ASN A 366 -9.36 -22.28 8.95
CA ASN A 366 -10.65 -21.61 8.86
C ASN A 366 -10.43 -20.09 8.73
N ASP A 367 -9.44 -19.65 7.94
CA ASP A 367 -9.18 -18.22 7.70
C ASP A 367 -9.96 -17.72 6.46
N LEU A 368 -9.65 -18.22 5.27
CA LEU A 368 -10.24 -17.77 4.01
C LEU A 368 -10.36 -18.92 3.00
N SER A 369 -11.59 -19.21 2.59
CA SER A 369 -11.91 -20.31 1.67
C SER A 369 -11.48 -20.04 0.22
N VAL A 370 -11.28 -21.13 -0.52
CA VAL A 370 -10.88 -21.10 -1.94
C VAL A 370 -12.06 -20.95 -2.90
N ASP A 371 -13.30 -21.18 -2.42
CA ASP A 371 -14.52 -20.98 -3.22
C ASP A 371 -14.70 -19.51 -3.65
N LEU A 372 -14.12 -18.57 -2.90
CA LEU A 372 -14.07 -17.14 -3.21
C LEU A 372 -13.11 -16.76 -4.36
N ASN A 373 -12.33 -17.69 -4.94
CA ASN A 373 -11.32 -17.35 -5.95
C ASN A 373 -11.89 -16.57 -7.16
N ARG A 374 -13.17 -16.81 -7.49
CA ARG A 374 -13.89 -16.18 -8.60
C ARG A 374 -14.73 -14.98 -8.17
N ASP A 375 -14.75 -14.68 -6.88
CA ASP A 375 -15.52 -13.56 -6.34
C ASP A 375 -14.82 -12.24 -6.67
N PRO A 376 -15.48 -11.29 -7.35
CA PRO A 376 -14.88 -10.00 -7.70
C PRO A 376 -14.50 -9.16 -6.47
N ARG A 377 -15.14 -9.39 -5.31
CA ARG A 377 -14.84 -8.73 -4.03
C ARG A 377 -13.49 -9.18 -3.46
N LEU A 378 -13.03 -10.38 -3.82
CA LEU A 378 -11.75 -10.91 -3.38
C LEU A 378 -10.59 -10.20 -4.09
N ALA A 379 -9.75 -9.51 -3.30
CA ALA A 379 -8.65 -8.69 -3.79
C ALA A 379 -7.25 -9.20 -3.39
N ILE A 380 -7.11 -10.41 -2.86
CA ILE A 380 -5.84 -10.92 -2.31
C ILE A 380 -4.68 -10.93 -3.33
N PHE A 381 -4.97 -11.16 -4.62
CA PHE A 381 -3.97 -11.13 -5.68
C PHE A 381 -3.69 -9.70 -6.14
N ARG A 382 -4.73 -8.85 -6.29
CA ARG A 382 -4.58 -7.40 -6.52
C ARG A 382 -3.73 -6.74 -5.44
N GLN A 383 -3.97 -7.11 -4.19
CA GLN A 383 -3.21 -6.70 -3.02
C GLN A 383 -1.73 -7.09 -3.15
N THR A 384 -1.46 -8.36 -3.48
CA THR A 384 -0.08 -8.84 -3.67
C THR A 384 0.62 -8.11 -4.82
N ASP A 385 -0.07 -7.90 -5.94
CA ASP A 385 0.46 -7.20 -7.12
C ASP A 385 0.74 -5.72 -6.84
N ASN A 386 -0.14 -5.04 -6.09
CA ASN A 386 0.05 -3.69 -5.59
C ASN A 386 1.28 -3.55 -4.67
N GLY A 387 1.80 -4.66 -4.13
CA GLY A 387 3.07 -4.68 -3.41
C GLY A 387 4.28 -4.30 -4.26
N ILE A 388 4.26 -4.59 -5.57
CA ILE A 388 5.38 -4.23 -6.48
C ILE A 388 5.52 -2.71 -6.65
N PRO A 389 4.51 -1.96 -7.12
CA PRO A 389 4.63 -0.51 -7.32
C PRO A 389 4.88 0.25 -6.02
N VAL A 390 4.29 -0.18 -4.89
CA VAL A 390 4.55 0.45 -3.59
C VAL A 390 6.01 0.27 -3.15
N ARG A 391 6.58 -0.93 -3.32
CA ARG A 391 8.00 -1.18 -2.99
C ARG A 391 8.94 -0.47 -3.95
N MET A 392 8.59 -0.38 -5.23
CA MET A 392 9.32 0.44 -6.18
C MET A 392 9.34 1.92 -5.75
N ALA A 393 8.20 2.45 -5.32
CA ALA A 393 8.09 3.82 -4.79
C ALA A 393 8.96 4.02 -3.54
N ILE A 394 8.93 3.07 -2.59
CA ILE A 394 9.79 3.10 -1.40
C ILE A 394 11.27 3.20 -1.80
N PHE A 395 11.75 2.34 -2.70
CA PHE A 395 13.14 2.39 -3.16
C PHE A 395 13.46 3.70 -3.88
N ALA A 396 12.61 4.13 -4.81
CA ALA A 396 12.83 5.34 -5.58
C ALA A 396 12.93 6.57 -4.68
N VAL A 397 12.06 6.69 -3.68
CA VAL A 397 12.09 7.79 -2.71
C VAL A 397 13.32 7.71 -1.81
N LEU A 398 13.59 6.54 -1.21
CA LEU A 398 14.72 6.40 -0.28
C LEU A 398 16.09 6.64 -0.95
N LEU A 399 16.21 6.33 -2.24
CA LEU A 399 17.40 6.59 -3.04
C LEU A 399 17.37 7.96 -3.75
N GLY A 400 16.30 8.74 -3.59
CA GLY A 400 16.18 10.10 -4.12
C GLY A 400 16.08 10.19 -5.65
N VAL A 401 15.52 9.17 -6.29
CA VAL A 401 15.38 9.07 -7.76
C VAL A 401 13.94 9.10 -8.24
N GLU A 402 12.96 9.34 -7.36
CA GLU A 402 11.53 9.30 -7.68
C GLU A 402 11.13 10.20 -8.85
N ASN A 403 11.75 11.37 -8.98
CA ASN A 403 11.48 12.35 -10.05
C ASN A 403 12.15 11.97 -11.40
N LEU A 404 13.07 11.01 -11.40
CA LEU A 404 13.78 10.53 -12.59
C LEU A 404 13.08 9.35 -13.26
N VAL A 405 12.19 8.67 -12.52
CA VAL A 405 11.54 7.43 -12.96
C VAL A 405 10.79 7.63 -14.27
N GLN A 406 9.92 8.64 -14.36
CA GLN A 406 9.11 8.88 -15.55
C GLN A 406 9.96 9.16 -16.78
N HIS A 407 11.03 9.94 -16.63
CA HIS A 407 11.98 10.25 -17.70
C HIS A 407 12.78 9.02 -18.17
N SER A 408 12.99 8.04 -17.29
CA SER A 408 13.69 6.79 -17.61
C SER A 408 12.82 5.73 -18.30
N MET A 409 11.50 5.95 -18.40
CA MET A 409 10.58 4.95 -18.93
C MET A 409 10.71 4.78 -20.43
N ARG A 410 10.74 3.52 -20.87
CA ARG A 410 10.63 3.12 -22.28
C ARG A 410 9.69 1.93 -22.41
N ASP A 411 9.16 1.69 -23.61
CA ASP A 411 8.27 0.56 -23.85
C ASP A 411 8.98 -0.77 -23.60
N ALA A 412 8.24 -1.72 -23.03
CA ALA A 412 8.71 -3.09 -22.91
C ALA A 412 8.83 -3.71 -24.31
N THR A 413 9.93 -4.42 -24.57
CA THR A 413 10.19 -5.08 -25.85
C THR A 413 9.68 -6.52 -25.89
N TRP A 414 9.05 -6.97 -24.81
CA TRP A 414 8.41 -8.29 -24.67
C TRP A 414 6.92 -8.12 -24.37
N ARG A 415 6.15 -9.17 -24.62
CA ARG A 415 4.69 -9.16 -24.40
C ARG A 415 4.35 -9.76 -23.05
N PRO A 416 3.79 -8.99 -22.09
CA PRO A 416 3.18 -9.58 -20.90
C PRO A 416 1.83 -10.22 -21.24
N PRO A 417 1.35 -11.18 -20.43
CA PRO A 417 -0.03 -11.65 -20.57
C PRO A 417 -1.01 -10.54 -20.17
N ALA A 418 -2.22 -10.55 -20.75
CA ALA A 418 -3.26 -9.58 -20.42
C ALA A 418 -3.78 -9.71 -18.97
N TYR A 419 -3.77 -10.94 -18.44
CA TYR A 419 -4.13 -11.29 -17.08
C TYR A 419 -3.05 -12.18 -16.46
N LEU A 420 -2.78 -12.05 -15.16
CA LEU A 420 -1.73 -12.83 -14.50
C LEU A 420 -2.29 -14.17 -14.02
N GLY A 421 -3.44 -14.14 -13.35
CA GLY A 421 -4.22 -15.30 -12.97
C GLY A 421 -5.21 -15.72 -14.06
N PRO A 422 -5.48 -17.03 -14.20
CA PRO A 422 -6.43 -17.55 -15.19
C PRO A 422 -7.88 -17.17 -14.88
N GLU A 423 -8.19 -16.82 -13.64
CA GLU A 423 -9.52 -16.46 -13.15
C GLU A 423 -9.56 -15.02 -12.60
N ASP A 424 -8.55 -14.21 -12.94
CA ASP A 424 -8.54 -12.81 -12.55
C ASP A 424 -9.81 -12.10 -13.06
N ALA A 425 -10.38 -11.23 -12.24
CA ALA A 425 -11.55 -10.45 -12.64
C ALA A 425 -11.26 -9.62 -13.91
N VAL A 426 -12.28 -9.34 -14.72
CA VAL A 426 -12.11 -8.61 -16.00
C VAL A 426 -11.48 -7.23 -15.81
N PHE A 427 -11.71 -6.59 -14.65
CA PHE A 427 -11.13 -5.31 -14.28
C PHE A 427 -9.73 -5.42 -13.67
N HIS A 428 -9.19 -6.63 -13.52
CA HIS A 428 -7.82 -6.85 -13.04
C HIS A 428 -6.83 -6.25 -14.05
N GLY A 429 -6.07 -5.23 -13.62
CA GLY A 429 -5.13 -4.53 -14.50
C GLY A 429 -5.72 -3.38 -15.32
N VAL A 430 -7.01 -3.06 -15.15
CA VAL A 430 -7.68 -1.91 -15.77
C VAL A 430 -7.83 -0.82 -14.70
N ASP A 431 -7.39 0.41 -15.01
CA ASP A 431 -7.65 1.60 -14.19
C ASP A 431 -8.70 2.50 -14.84
#